data_AF-A0A3N7CH55-F1
#
_entry.id   AF-A0A3N7CH55-F1
#
_cell.length_a   1.000
_cell.length_b   1.000
_cell.length_c   1.000
_cell.angle_alpha   90.00
_cell.angle_beta   90.00
_cell.angle_gamma   90.00
#
_symmetry.space_group_name_H-M   'P 1'
#
loop_
_entity.id
_entity.type
_entity.pdbx_description
1 polymer ?
#
loop_
_entity_poly.entity_id
_entity_poly.type
_entity_poly.pdbx_seq_one_letter_code
_entity_poly.pdbx_strand_id
1 'polypeptide(L)' 'MAKTATFGVLHLGTSFGVTFALTGNVAIAGAVTFVEPLVNTVMHHFFDKYWEHPRLKAMRQTLSRRRQASESASLQLSA' A
#
# COMPACT_ATOMS: atom_id res chain seq x y z
N MET A 1 7.31 -15.75 2.73
CA MET A 1 5.91 -15.43 3.13
C MET A 1 5.60 -15.71 4.61
N ALA A 2 6.21 -16.73 5.25
CA ALA A 2 6.01 -16.98 6.68
C ALA A 2 6.35 -15.78 7.58
N LYS A 3 7.45 -15.05 7.31
CA LYS A 3 7.88 -13.88 8.10
C LYS A 3 6.80 -12.77 8.14
N THR A 4 6.10 -12.55 7.03
CA THR A 4 5.02 -11.56 6.92
C THR A 4 3.78 -12.02 7.67
N ALA A 5 3.43 -13.31 7.57
CA ALA A 5 2.32 -13.89 8.30
C ALA A 5 2.54 -13.86 9.83
N THR A 6 3.76 -14.18 10.29
CA THR A 6 4.11 -14.10 11.71
C THR A 6 3.99 -12.68 12.25
N PHE A 7 4.39 -11.67 11.47
CA PHE A 7 4.27 -10.27 11.87
C PHE A 7 2.80 -9.85 12.01
N GLY A 8 1.93 -10.27 11.08
CA GLY A 8 0.49 -10.04 11.17
C GLY A 8 -0.14 -10.71 12.39
N VAL A 9 0.19 -11.97 12.67
CA VAL A 9 -0.36 -12.70 13.83
C VAL A 9 0.10 -12.08 15.16
N LEU A 10 1.38 -11.68 15.27
CA LEU A 10 1.88 -10.97 16.45
C LEU A 10 1.18 -9.63 16.64
N HIS A 11 0.95 -8.87 15.56
CA HIS A 11 0.22 -7.61 15.64
C HIS A 11 -1.22 -7.83 16.14
N LEU A 12 -1.96 -8.76 15.51
CA LEU A 12 -3.34 -9.08 15.91
C LEU A 12 -3.39 -9.53 17.38
N GLY A 13 -2.48 -10.40 17.80
CA GLY A 13 -2.41 -10.90 19.17
C GLY A 13 -2.06 -9.82 20.21
N THR A 14 -1.10 -8.95 19.90
CA THR A 14 -0.69 -7.85 20.81
C THR A 14 -1.75 -6.76 20.90
N SER A 15 -2.30 -6.30 19.76
CA SER A 15 -3.37 -5.29 19.73
C SER A 15 -4.66 -5.79 20.42
N PHE A 16 -5.07 -7.03 20.16
CA PHE A 16 -6.21 -7.64 20.85
C PHE A 16 -5.93 -7.82 22.34
N GLY A 17 -4.78 -8.40 22.70
CA GLY A 17 -4.40 -8.68 24.08
C GLY A 17 -4.30 -7.43 24.95
N VAL A 18 -3.64 -6.38 24.46
CA VAL A 18 -3.49 -5.11 25.19
C VAL A 18 -4.85 -4.43 25.37
N THR A 19 -5.66 -4.35 24.31
CA THR A 19 -6.98 -3.69 24.36
C THR A 19 -7.96 -4.45 25.24
N PHE A 20 -7.95 -5.80 25.17
CA PHE A 20 -8.77 -6.64 26.02
C PHE A 20 -8.35 -6.55 27.50
N ALA A 21 -7.05 -6.53 27.79
CA ALA A 21 -6.55 -6.36 29.15
C ALA A 21 -6.93 -5.00 29.76
N LEU A 22 -6.93 -3.92 28.96
CA LEU A 22 -7.32 -2.58 29.41
C LEU A 22 -8.83 -2.40 29.55
N THR A 23 -9.62 -2.99 28.64
CA THR A 23 -11.04 -2.68 28.51
C THR A 23 -11.95 -3.78 29.06
N GLY A 24 -11.47 -5.02 29.15
CA GLY A 24 -12.27 -6.21 29.47
C GLY A 24 -13.33 -6.57 28.41
N ASN A 25 -13.38 -5.84 27.29
CA ASN A 25 -14.43 -5.94 26.29
C ASN A 25 -13.88 -6.48 24.95
N VAL A 26 -14.38 -7.64 24.56
CA VAL A 26 -14.02 -8.33 23.31
C VAL A 26 -14.42 -7.52 22.06
N ALA A 27 -15.52 -6.76 22.12
CA ALA A 27 -15.97 -5.95 20.99
C ALA A 27 -14.99 -4.82 20.66
N ILE A 28 -14.45 -4.17 21.69
CA ILE A 28 -13.49 -3.06 21.52
C ILE A 28 -12.13 -3.61 21.07
N ALA A 29 -11.70 -4.75 21.63
CA ALA A 29 -10.48 -5.43 21.19
C ALA A 29 -10.55 -5.86 19.72
N GLY A 30 -11.70 -6.40 19.29
CA GLY A 30 -11.95 -6.73 17.88
C GLY A 30 -11.93 -5.49 16.98
N ALA A 31 -12.59 -4.41 17.38
CA ALA A 31 -12.62 -3.17 16.60
C ALA A 31 -11.21 -2.59 16.39
N VAL A 32 -10.39 -2.51 17.43
CA VAL A 32 -9.00 -2.01 17.36
C VAL A 32 -8.14 -2.87 16.43
N THR A 33 -8.37 -4.17 16.40
CA THR A 33 -7.65 -5.10 15.52
C THR A 33 -7.86 -4.77 14.04
N PHE A 34 -9.05 -4.26 13.67
CA PHE A 34 -9.36 -3.83 12.30
C PHE A 34 -9.06 -2.36 12.03
N VAL A 35 -8.75 -1.55 13.05
CA VAL A 35 -8.47 -0.11 12.89
C VAL A 35 -7.28 0.12 11.96
N GLU A 36 -6.19 -0.64 12.11
CA GLU A 36 -5.00 -0.46 11.28
C GLU A 36 -5.29 -0.64 9.77
N PRO A 37 -5.89 -1.76 9.31
CA PRO A 37 -6.23 -1.91 7.89
C PRO A 37 -7.34 -0.95 7.44
N LEU A 38 -8.29 -0.56 8.31
CA LEU A 38 -9.31 0.44 7.94
C LEU A 38 -8.68 1.79 7.69
N VAL A 39 -7.83 2.26 8.61
CA VAL A 39 -7.13 3.54 8.48
C VAL A 39 -6.22 3.49 7.25
N ASN A 40 -5.49 2.40 7.02
CA ASN A 40 -4.65 2.29 5.83
C ASN A 40 -5.47 2.34 4.53
N THR A 41 -6.65 1.69 4.51
CA THR A 41 -7.56 1.72 3.34
C THR A 41 -8.19 3.10 3.14
N VAL A 42 -8.65 3.76 4.21
CA VAL A 42 -9.20 5.11 4.16
C VAL A 42 -8.11 6.10 3.73
N MET A 43 -6.91 5.98 4.29
CA MET A 43 -5.78 6.83 3.93
C MET A 43 -5.42 6.65 2.47
N HIS A 44 -5.34 5.40 1.98
CA HIS A 44 -5.14 5.15 0.55
C HIS A 44 -6.29 5.65 -0.31
N HIS A 45 -7.54 5.49 0.11
CA HIS A 45 -8.70 5.98 -0.65
C HIS A 45 -8.71 7.51 -0.76
N PHE A 46 -8.41 8.21 0.32
CA PHE A 46 -8.28 9.66 0.32
C PHE A 46 -7.02 10.10 -0.43
N PHE A 47 -5.86 9.46 -0.23
CA PHE A 47 -4.65 9.80 -0.98
C PHE A 47 -4.81 9.52 -2.47
N ASP A 48 -5.42 8.43 -2.92
CA ASP A 48 -5.70 8.22 -4.34
C ASP A 48 -6.65 9.32 -4.83
N LYS A 49 -7.76 9.53 -4.14
CA LYS A 49 -8.80 10.48 -4.57
C LYS A 49 -8.34 11.95 -4.59
N TYR A 50 -7.43 12.34 -3.69
CA TYR A 50 -6.93 13.72 -3.58
C TYR A 50 -5.54 13.92 -4.20
N TRP A 51 -4.71 12.87 -4.31
CA TRP A 51 -3.32 12.94 -4.78
C TRP A 51 -3.02 12.17 -6.07
N GLU A 52 -3.95 11.36 -6.62
CA GLU A 52 -3.89 10.96 -8.03
C GLU A 52 -4.18 12.18 -8.91
N HIS A 53 -3.23 13.12 -8.94
CA HIS A 53 -3.15 14.09 -9.99
C HIS A 53 -2.79 13.30 -11.27
N PRO A 54 -3.68 13.20 -12.27
CA PRO A 54 -3.43 12.43 -13.50
C PRO A 54 -2.14 12.85 -14.26
N ARG A 55 -1.57 14.01 -13.91
CA ARG A 55 -0.30 14.51 -14.43
C ARG A 55 0.91 13.63 -14.12
N LEU A 56 1.01 13.00 -12.95
CA LEU A 56 2.18 12.16 -12.59
C LEU A 56 2.15 10.80 -13.28
N LYS A 57 0.96 10.21 -13.48
CA LYS A 57 0.77 8.97 -14.26
C LYS A 57 1.05 9.20 -15.76
N ALA A 58 0.56 10.31 -16.33
CA ALA A 58 0.81 10.67 -17.73
C ALA A 58 2.29 10.97 -18.02
N MET A 59 3.00 11.61 -17.08
CA MET A 59 4.42 11.92 -17.25
C MET A 59 5.30 10.67 -17.24
N ARG A 60 4.99 9.67 -16.39
CA ARG A 60 5.70 8.39 -16.37
C ARG A 60 5.48 7.56 -17.64
N GLN A 61 4.27 7.56 -18.21
CA GLN A 61 3.99 6.87 -19.48
C GLN A 61 4.67 7.54 -20.69
N THR A 62 4.83 8.86 -20.65
CA THR A 62 5.50 9.59 -21.74
C THR A 62 7.01 9.32 -21.75
N LEU A 63 7.63 9.23 -20.58
CA LEU A 63 9.06 8.95 -20.44
C LEU A 63 9.42 7.51 -20.82
N SER A 64 8.58 6.52 -20.48
CA SER A 64 8.81 5.13 -20.90
C SER A 64 8.68 4.94 -22.41
N ARG A 65 7.75 5.64 -23.07
CA ARG A 65 7.65 5.66 -24.55
C ARG A 65 8.88 6.28 -25.21
N ARG A 66 9.43 7.38 -24.65
CA ARG A 66 10.64 8.01 -25.19
C ARG A 66 11.87 7.11 -25.06
N ARG A 67 11.98 6.37 -23.97
CA ARG A 67 13.07 5.39 -23.75
C ARG A 67 13.00 4.22 -24.74
N GLN A 68 11.81 3.67 -24.97
CA GLN A 68 11.61 2.63 -25.99
C GLN A 68 11.90 3.13 -27.41
N ALA A 69 11.50 4.37 -27.73
CA ALA A 69 11.78 4.97 -29.05
C ALA A 69 13.29 5.23 -29.26
N SER A 70 14.03 5.60 -28.21
CA SER A 70 15.49 5.74 -28.31
C SER A 70 16.19 4.38 -28.45
N GLU A 71 15.72 3.34 -27.75
CA GLU A 71 16.26 1.98 -27.89
C GLU A 71 16.05 1.43 -29.30
N SER A 72 14.84 1.57 -29.87
CA SER A 72 14.58 1.11 -31.23
C SER A 72 15.35 1.88 -32.30
N ALA A 73 15.53 3.19 -32.15
CA ALA A 73 16.36 4.00 -33.05
C ALA A 73 17.85 3.63 -32.97
N SER A 74 18.35 3.33 -31.77
CA SER A 74 19.74 2.89 -31.58
C SER A 74 20.03 1.54 -32.23
N LEU A 75 19.07 0.61 -32.20
CA LEU A 75 19.18 -0.71 -32.84
C LEU A 75 19.15 -0.63 -34.38
N GLN A 76 18.41 0.34 -34.94
CA GLN A 76 18.37 0.55 -36.40
C GLN A 76 19.63 1.20 -36.97
N LEU A 77 20.36 1.99 -36.17
CA LEU A 77 21.62 2.62 -36.60
C LEU A 77 22.82 1.67 -36.51
N SER A 78 22.71 0.56 -35.77
CA SER A 78 23.76 -0.45 -35.61
C SER A 78 23.63 -1.66 -36.56
N ALA A 79 22.60 -1.69 -37.41
CA ALA A 79 22.32 -2.73 -38.40
C ALA A 79 22.62 -2.21 -39.82
#